data_AF-A0A183E6Y7-F1
#
_entry.id   AF-A0A183E6Y7-F1
#
_cell.length_a   1.000
_cell.length_b   1.000
_cell.length_c   1.000
_cell.angle_alpha   90.00
_cell.angle_beta   90.00
_cell.angle_gamma   90.00
#
_symmetry.space_group_name_H-M   'P 1'
#
loop_
_entity.id
_entity.type
_entity.pdbx_description
1 polymer ?
#
loop_
_entity_poly.entity_id
_entity_poly.type
_entity_poly.pdbx_seq_one_letter_code
_entity_poly.pdbx_strand_id
1 'polypeptide(L)'
;MSIPSPRPNLDEYAQIERLRDALTEQLPEGIPADLNTDLNLLRWIRGYKANFGKITENFCTYVASRRAAGFDIANLPEKFFDLPHIKPFLPFIASTRLDDRVWHETRNAFLFVERAWCQPKQVKFLLYC
;
A
#
# COMPACT_ATOMS: atom_id res chain seq x y z
N MET A 1 0.21 18.53 15.03
CA MET A 1 -1.20 18.04 14.95
C MET A 1 -1.29 17.14 13.72
N SER A 2 -1.77 15.90 13.81
CA SER A 2 -1.88 15.02 12.62
C SER A 2 -3.05 15.48 11.75
N ILE A 3 -2.80 15.72 10.46
CA ILE A 3 -3.87 15.98 9.49
C ILE A 3 -4.66 14.65 9.35
N PRO A 4 -5.97 14.64 9.61
CA PRO A 4 -6.76 13.43 9.45
C PRO A 4 -6.72 12.99 7.99
N SER A 5 -6.67 11.67 7.75
CA SER A 5 -6.78 11.13 6.39
C SER A 5 -8.03 11.68 5.71
N PRO A 6 -7.94 12.16 4.45
CA PRO A 6 -9.07 12.76 3.77
C PRO A 6 -10.21 11.75 3.70
N ARG A 7 -11.34 12.11 4.31
CA ARG A 7 -12.54 11.28 4.32
C ARG A 7 -13.21 11.30 2.94
N PRO A 8 -13.90 10.21 2.54
CA PRO A 8 -14.73 10.23 1.35
C PRO A 8 -15.78 11.35 1.46
N ASN A 9 -16.08 12.01 0.34
CA ASN A 9 -17.27 12.85 0.24
C ASN A 9 -18.54 11.99 0.03
N LEU A 10 -19.73 12.60 0.05
CA LEU A 10 -21.02 11.88 -0.08
C LEU A 10 -21.12 11.03 -1.37
N ASP A 11 -20.64 11.55 -2.49
CA ASP A 11 -20.64 10.83 -3.77
C ASP A 11 -19.65 9.65 -3.72
N GLU A 12 -18.47 9.86 -3.12
CA GLU A 12 -17.48 8.81 -2.94
C GLU A 12 -17.97 7.68 -2.04
N TYR A 13 -18.75 7.96 -0.99
CA TYR A 13 -19.40 6.92 -0.18
C TYR A 13 -20.37 6.07 -1.02
N ALA A 14 -21.21 6.70 -1.85
CA ALA A 14 -22.12 5.96 -2.73
C ALA A 14 -21.35 5.08 -3.74
N GLN A 15 -20.22 5.57 -4.26
CA GLN A 15 -19.34 4.79 -5.13
C GLN A 15 -18.66 3.63 -4.40
N ILE A 16 -18.26 3.82 -3.14
CA ILE A 16 -17.67 2.76 -2.30
C ILE A 16 -18.67 1.62 -2.09
N GLU A 17 -19.90 1.92 -1.68
CA GLU A 17 -20.93 0.89 -1.49
C GLU A 17 -21.20 0.13 -2.80
N ARG A 18 -21.36 0.86 -3.92
CA ARG A 18 -21.54 0.24 -5.23
C ARG A 18 -20.39 -0.70 -5.62
N LEU A 19 -19.15 -0.32 -5.33
CA LEU A 19 -18.00 -1.18 -5.58
C LEU A 19 -17.99 -2.39 -4.65
N ARG A 20 -18.33 -2.20 -3.38
CA ARG A 20 -18.40 -3.28 -2.37
C ARG A 20 -19.41 -4.34 -2.78
N ASP A 21 -20.59 -3.94 -3.23
CA ASP A 21 -21.61 -4.85 -3.74
C ASP A 21 -21.10 -5.63 -4.94
N ALA A 22 -20.56 -4.93 -5.95
CA ALA A 22 -20.04 -5.56 -7.17
C ALA A 22 -18.88 -6.53 -6.90
N LEU A 23 -18.00 -6.23 -5.94
CA LEU A 23 -16.91 -7.13 -5.54
C LEU A 23 -17.41 -8.34 -4.74
N THR A 24 -18.45 -8.15 -3.92
CA THR A 24 -19.05 -9.23 -3.13
C THR A 24 -19.70 -10.27 -4.05
N GLU A 25 -20.29 -9.85 -5.17
CA GLU A 25 -20.82 -10.75 -6.19
C GLU A 25 -19.72 -11.57 -6.89
N GLN A 26 -18.51 -11.01 -7.07
CA GLN A 26 -17.42 -11.69 -7.80
C GLN A 26 -16.49 -12.50 -6.89
N LEU A 27 -16.44 -12.21 -5.60
CA LEU A 27 -15.59 -12.89 -4.63
C LEU A 27 -16.43 -13.83 -3.75
N PRO A 28 -16.42 -15.16 -4.00
CA PRO A 28 -17.30 -16.10 -3.28
C PRO A 28 -16.99 -16.20 -1.79
N GLU A 29 -15.76 -15.88 -1.37
CA GLU A 29 -15.35 -15.85 0.04
C GLU A 29 -15.48 -14.43 0.66
N GLY A 30 -16.01 -13.48 -0.10
CA GLY A 30 -16.09 -12.07 0.26
C GLY A 30 -14.77 -11.31 0.09
N ILE A 31 -14.84 -10.00 0.32
CA ILE A 31 -13.67 -9.11 0.28
C ILE A 31 -12.86 -9.31 1.57
N PRO A 32 -11.53 -9.55 1.51
CA PRO A 32 -10.69 -9.63 2.70
C PRO A 32 -10.83 -8.39 3.59
N ALA A 33 -10.87 -8.56 4.91
CA ALA A 33 -11.19 -7.47 5.84
C ALA A 33 -10.19 -6.29 5.78
N ASP A 34 -8.89 -6.57 5.57
CA ASP A 34 -7.86 -5.53 5.39
C ASP A 34 -8.05 -4.74 4.09
N LEU A 35 -8.71 -5.33 3.10
CA LEU A 35 -9.02 -4.71 1.82
C LEU A 35 -10.41 -4.09 1.77
N ASN A 36 -11.33 -4.52 2.63
CA ASN A 36 -12.70 -3.99 2.73
C ASN A 36 -12.78 -2.77 3.65
N THR A 37 -11.93 -1.78 3.38
CA THR A 37 -11.96 -0.48 4.05
C THR A 37 -12.31 0.60 3.05
N ASP A 38 -13.07 1.61 3.47
CA ASP A 38 -13.44 2.75 2.62
C ASP A 38 -12.21 3.42 2.00
N LEU A 39 -11.12 3.53 2.76
CA LEU A 39 -9.86 4.09 2.29
C LEU A 39 -9.27 3.27 1.12
N ASN A 40 -9.23 1.94 1.27
CA ASN A 40 -8.67 1.08 0.23
C ASN A 40 -9.56 1.05 -1.02
N LEU A 41 -10.88 0.87 -0.84
CA LEU A 41 -11.83 0.86 -1.96
C LEU A 41 -11.81 2.20 -2.72
N LEU A 42 -11.73 3.32 -2.00
CA LEU A 42 -11.60 4.64 -2.62
C LEU A 42 -10.29 4.80 -3.38
N ARG A 43 -9.18 4.18 -2.93
CA ARG A 43 -7.91 4.17 -3.67
C ARG A 43 -8.07 3.51 -5.04
N TRP A 44 -8.79 2.39 -5.11
CA TRP A 44 -9.09 1.72 -6.37
C TRP A 44 -9.99 2.57 -7.26
N ILE A 45 -11.07 3.15 -6.71
CA ILE A 45 -11.98 4.04 -7.43
C ILE A 45 -11.21 5.21 -8.05
N ARG A 46 -10.41 5.93 -7.25
CA ARG A 46 -9.62 7.08 -7.73
C ARG A 46 -8.55 6.66 -8.75
N GLY A 47 -7.83 5.57 -8.47
CA GLY A 47 -6.76 5.07 -9.35
C GLY A 47 -7.25 4.64 -10.73
N TYR A 48 -8.47 4.10 -10.81
CA TYR A 48 -9.11 3.69 -12.07
C TYR A 48 -10.14 4.69 -12.59
N LYS A 49 -10.21 5.90 -12.02
CA LYS A 49 -11.15 6.95 -12.42
C LYS A 49 -12.61 6.46 -12.48
N ALA A 50 -13.04 5.77 -11.42
CA ALA A 50 -14.36 5.16 -11.28
C ALA A 50 -14.73 4.14 -12.39
N ASN A 51 -13.74 3.53 -13.05
CA ASN A 51 -14.00 2.42 -13.97
C ASN A 51 -14.24 1.11 -13.20
N PHE A 52 -15.47 0.91 -12.72
CA PHE A 52 -15.85 -0.24 -11.89
C PHE A 52 -15.56 -1.59 -12.56
N GLY A 53 -15.75 -1.73 -13.88
CA GLY A 53 -15.49 -2.98 -14.59
C GLY A 53 -14.01 -3.39 -14.54
N LYS A 54 -13.09 -2.44 -14.78
CA LYS A 54 -11.65 -2.71 -14.64
C LYS A 54 -11.25 -2.95 -13.18
N ILE A 55 -11.88 -2.25 -12.24
CA ILE A 55 -11.59 -2.44 -10.82
C ILE A 55 -11.96 -3.86 -10.41
N THR A 56 -13.17 -4.34 -10.70
CA THR A 56 -13.61 -5.67 -10.26
C THR A 56 -12.75 -6.79 -10.85
N GLU A 57 -12.42 -6.71 -12.15
CA GLU A 57 -11.50 -7.64 -12.82
C GLU A 57 -10.10 -7.68 -12.15
N ASN A 58 -9.48 -6.51 -11.97
CA ASN A 58 -8.13 -6.43 -11.43
C ASN A 58 -8.07 -6.69 -9.93
N PHE A 59 -9.11 -6.33 -9.19
CA PHE A 59 -9.17 -6.53 -7.75
C PHE A 59 -9.28 -8.02 -7.41
N CYS A 60 -10.08 -8.79 -8.15
CA CYS A 60 -10.17 -10.24 -7.97
C CYS A 60 -8.80 -10.90 -8.23
N THR A 61 -8.14 -10.51 -9.32
CA THR A 61 -6.78 -10.98 -9.64
C THR A 61 -5.77 -10.61 -8.55
N TYR A 62 -5.87 -9.40 -8.01
CA TYR A 62 -5.02 -8.92 -6.92
C TYR A 62 -5.20 -9.74 -5.64
N VAL A 63 -6.44 -10.04 -5.25
CA VAL A 63 -6.76 -10.88 -4.08
C VAL A 63 -6.16 -12.28 -4.25
N ALA A 64 -6.38 -12.90 -5.42
CA ALA A 64 -5.85 -14.22 -5.72
C ALA A 64 -4.30 -14.25 -5.70
N SER A 65 -3.67 -13.24 -6.29
CA SER A 65 -2.21 -13.10 -6.31
C SER A 65 -1.63 -12.92 -4.91
N ARG A 66 -2.26 -12.09 -4.06
CA ARG A 66 -1.84 -11.92 -2.66
C ARG A 66 -1.91 -13.20 -1.87
N ARG A 67 -3.01 -13.95 -2.00
CA ARG A 67 -3.18 -15.25 -1.36
C ARG A 67 -2.11 -16.23 -1.81
N ALA A 68 -1.84 -16.31 -3.12
CA ALA A 68 -0.78 -17.17 -3.66
C ALA A 68 0.61 -16.78 -3.15
N ALA A 69 0.85 -15.49 -2.90
CA ALA A 69 2.09 -14.98 -2.29
C ALA A 69 2.14 -15.13 -0.75
N GLY A 70 1.07 -15.58 -0.09
CA GLY A 70 0.99 -15.66 1.37
C GLY A 70 0.86 -14.31 2.07
N PHE A 71 0.33 -13.29 1.38
CA PHE A 71 0.05 -11.95 1.90
C PHE A 71 -1.37 -11.80 2.48
N ASP A 72 -2.02 -12.90 2.80
CA ASP A 72 -3.35 -12.98 3.42
C ASP A 72 -3.30 -13.39 4.90
N ILE A 73 -2.11 -13.41 5.49
CA ILE A 73 -1.91 -13.71 6.91
C ILE A 73 -2.41 -12.57 7.81
N ALA A 74 -3.00 -12.93 8.96
CA ALA A 74 -3.28 -11.99 10.02
C ALA A 74 -1.97 -11.36 10.53
N ASN A 75 -1.99 -10.04 10.79
CA ASN A 75 -0.82 -9.26 11.21
C ASN A 75 0.33 -9.28 10.17
N LEU A 76 -0.05 -9.15 8.89
CA LEU A 76 0.90 -9.06 7.79
C LEU A 76 1.99 -7.99 8.03
N PRO A 77 1.69 -6.74 8.48
CA PRO A 77 2.73 -5.74 8.72
C PRO A 77 3.83 -6.21 9.69
N GLU A 78 3.44 -6.95 10.73
CA GLU A 78 4.33 -7.47 11.75
C GLU A 78 5.13 -8.67 11.24
N LYS A 79 4.52 -9.53 10.42
CA LYS A 79 5.11 -10.79 9.95
C LYS A 79 5.72 -10.73 8.55
N PHE A 80 5.58 -9.60 7.84
CA PHE A 80 6.00 -9.47 6.44
C PHE A 80 7.47 -9.84 6.24
N PHE A 81 8.34 -9.37 7.13
CA PHE A 81 9.78 -9.63 7.04
C PHE A 81 10.16 -11.06 7.46
N ASP A 82 9.27 -11.78 8.13
CA ASP A 82 9.49 -13.18 8.52
C ASP A 82 9.07 -14.18 7.43
N LEU A 83 8.39 -13.72 6.37
CA LEU A 83 7.94 -14.59 5.28
C LEU A 83 9.14 -15.29 4.61
N PRO A 84 9.12 -16.62 4.43
CA PRO A 84 10.27 -17.38 3.93
C PRO A 84 10.79 -16.93 2.56
N HIS A 85 9.90 -16.39 1.71
CA HIS A 85 10.24 -15.88 0.39
C HIS A 85 10.62 -14.39 0.39
N ILE A 86 10.41 -13.65 1.49
CA ILE A 86 10.86 -12.27 1.67
C ILE A 86 12.23 -12.24 2.37
N LYS A 87 12.43 -13.12 3.34
CA LYS A 87 13.65 -13.20 4.17
C LYS A 87 14.97 -13.19 3.37
N PRO A 88 15.11 -13.90 2.23
CA PRO A 88 16.33 -13.86 1.41
C PRO A 88 16.62 -12.51 0.78
N PHE A 89 15.59 -11.66 0.62
CA PHE A 89 15.71 -10.36 -0.02
C PHE A 89 15.96 -9.22 0.97
N LEU A 90 15.78 -9.43 2.28
CA LEU A 90 15.98 -8.39 3.31
C LEU A 90 17.33 -7.68 3.24
N PRO A 91 18.47 -8.35 2.96
CA PRO A 91 19.75 -7.67 2.81
C PRO A 91 19.77 -6.66 1.66
N PHE A 92 18.94 -6.83 0.64
CA PHE A 92 18.82 -5.94 -0.52
C PHE A 92 17.73 -4.87 -0.34
N ILE A 93 16.68 -5.17 0.43
CA ILE A 93 15.57 -4.26 0.75
C ILE A 93 15.98 -3.24 1.84
N ALA A 94 17.06 -3.51 2.57
CA ALA A 94 17.56 -2.67 3.64
C ALA A 94 18.00 -1.28 3.17
N SER A 95 17.10 -0.30 3.28
CA SER A 95 17.42 1.03 3.84
C SER A 95 16.29 2.05 3.87
N THR A 96 15.09 1.76 3.38
CA THR A 96 14.01 2.76 3.44
C THR A 96 13.30 2.66 4.79
N ARG A 97 13.99 3.08 5.87
CA ARG A 97 13.34 3.31 7.17
C ARG A 97 12.85 4.76 7.19
N LEU A 98 11.54 4.92 7.23
CA LEU A 98 10.92 6.20 7.59
C LEU A 98 11.14 6.39 9.09
N ASP A 99 11.97 7.37 9.44
CA ASP A 99 12.04 7.88 10.82
C ASP A 99 10.96 8.96 10.95
N ASP A 100 10.15 8.88 12.00
CA ASP A 100 9.08 9.80 12.37
C ASP A 100 9.59 11.26 12.48
N ARG A 101 10.91 11.43 12.60
CA ARG A 101 11.61 12.72 12.65
C ARG A 101 11.71 13.45 11.30
N VAL A 102 11.21 12.87 10.21
CA VAL A 102 11.40 13.44 8.85
C VAL A 102 10.09 13.84 8.15
N TRP A 103 9.12 14.34 8.94
CA TRP A 103 7.90 14.99 8.45
C TRP A 103 8.12 16.49 8.28
N HIS A 104 7.92 17.01 7.06
CA HIS A 104 8.01 18.45 6.80
C HIS A 104 6.61 19.10 6.83
N GLU A 105 6.23 19.64 7.98
CA GLU A 105 4.86 20.15 8.25
C GLU A 105 4.34 21.14 7.21
N THR A 106 5.17 22.05 6.70
CA THR A 106 4.74 23.09 5.75
C THR A 106 4.61 22.60 4.30
N ARG A 107 5.11 21.40 3.98
CA ARG A 107 5.08 20.84 2.61
C ARG A 107 4.25 19.56 2.51
N ASN A 108 3.70 19.07 3.64
CA ASN A 108 2.95 17.81 3.70
C ASN A 108 3.71 16.65 3.04
N ALA A 109 5.03 16.58 3.28
CA ALA A 109 5.94 15.69 2.58
C ALA A 109 6.80 14.88 3.55
N PHE A 110 7.05 13.63 3.18
CA PHE A 110 8.02 12.77 3.84
C PHE A 110 9.34 12.85 3.09
N LEU A 111 10.45 12.98 3.81
CA LEU A 111 11.77 12.76 3.25
C LEU A 111 12.23 11.36 3.66
N PHE A 112 12.41 10.49 2.67
CA PHE A 112 13.02 9.19 2.85
C PHE A 112 14.41 9.17 2.21
N VAL A 113 15.36 8.53 2.87
CA VAL A 113 16.72 8.33 2.34
C VAL A 113 16.91 6.84 2.10
N GLU A 114 17.02 6.45 0.84
CA GLU A 114 17.42 5.09 0.48
C GLU A 114 18.96 4.99 0.48
N ARG A 115 19.48 4.00 1.19
CA ARG A 115 20.88 3.55 1.21
C ARG A 115 20.97 2.10 0.74
N ALA A 116 21.24 1.84 -0.53
CA ALA A 116 21.52 0.47 -0.97
C ALA A 116 22.63 -0.18 -0.11
N TRP A 117 22.34 -1.29 0.58
CA TRP A 117 23.33 -2.02 1.37
C TRP A 117 24.20 -2.91 0.49
N CYS A 118 24.99 -2.28 -0.38
CA CYS A 118 26.26 -2.79 -0.89
C CYS A 118 26.92 -1.71 -1.75
N GLN A 119 27.69 -0.83 -1.13
CA GLN A 119 28.95 -0.45 -1.74
C GLN A 119 30.06 -0.68 -0.72
N PRO A 120 31.11 -1.45 -1.04
CA PRO A 120 32.33 -1.43 -0.26
C PRO A 120 32.84 0.01 -0.25
N LYS A 121 33.19 0.50 0.94
CA LYS A 121 33.72 1.83 1.25
C LYS A 121 34.49 2.50 0.08
N GLN A 122 33.86 3.35 -0.73
CA GLN A 122 34.46 4.32 -1.68
C GLN A 122 33.30 4.94 -2.50
N VAL A 123 33.07 6.24 -2.71
CA VAL A 123 33.74 7.52 -2.45
C VAL A 123 32.64 8.59 -2.25
N LYS A 124 32.90 9.61 -1.42
CA LYS A 124 32.02 10.77 -1.19
C LYS A 124 32.00 11.69 -2.43
N PHE A 125 30.83 12.11 -2.88
CA PHE A 125 30.70 13.35 -3.66
C PHE A 125 29.78 14.32 -2.92
N LEU A 126 30.33 15.50 -2.61
CA LEU A 126 29.59 16.69 -2.20
C LEU A 126 29.15 17.43 -3.47
N LEU A 127 27.88 17.80 -3.54
CA LEU A 127 27.39 18.85 -4.43
C LEU A 127 26.82 19.97 -3.56
N TYR A 128 27.48 21.12 -3.61
CA TYR A 128 26.93 22.39 -3.13
C TYR A 128 25.99 22.92 -4.20
N CYS A 129 24.84 23.46 -3.79
CA CYS A 129 24.00 24.32 -4.62
C CYS A 129 24.67 25.69 -4.82
#